data_AF-A0AAD9TMV2-F1
#
_entry.id   AF-A0AAD9TMV2-F1
#
_cell.length_a   1.000
_cell.length_b   1.000
_cell.length_c   1.000
_cell.angle_alpha   90.00
_cell.angle_beta   90.00
_cell.angle_gamma   90.00
#
_symmetry.space_group_name_H-M   'P 1'
#
loop_
_entity.id
_entity.type
_entity.pdbx_description
1 polymer ?
#
loop_
_entity_poly.entity_id
_entity_poly.type
_entity_poly.pdbx_seq_one_letter_code
_entity_poly.pdbx_strand_id
1 'polypeptide(L)'
;MDTVQVKTEENRLGDVVDEQSEDMQNHKEDAVEMIKIAISCLQKNLRKRPSASMLFKVFEGFMNLEPVTDYKFLNSVHVEQLWSR
;
A
#
# COMPACT_ATOMS: atom_id res chain seq x y z
N MET A 1 8.73 -5.74 -15.59
CA MET A 1 8.72 -5.14 -14.24
C MET A 1 7.50 -5.66 -13.52
N ASP A 2 7.70 -6.33 -12.37
CA ASP A 2 6.60 -6.81 -11.54
C ASP A 2 5.86 -5.61 -10.94
N THR A 3 4.53 -5.58 -11.05
CA THR A 3 3.71 -4.51 -10.48
C THR A 3 3.58 -4.67 -8.97
N VAL A 4 3.20 -3.58 -8.27
CA VAL A 4 2.89 -3.64 -6.83
C VAL A 4 1.79 -4.67 -6.55
N GLN A 5 0.83 -4.86 -7.46
CA GLN A 5 -0.16 -5.93 -7.34
C GLN A 5 0.49 -7.31 -7.25
N VAL A 6 1.33 -7.68 -8.22
CA VAL A 6 2.01 -8.99 -8.25
C VAL A 6 2.85 -9.19 -7.00
N LYS A 7 3.63 -8.17 -6.61
CA LYS A 7 4.44 -8.22 -5.38
C LYS A 7 3.59 -8.36 -4.11
N THR A 8 2.38 -7.83 -4.08
CA THR A 8 1.47 -7.99 -2.94
C THR A 8 0.93 -9.42 -2.88
N GLU A 9 0.47 -9.95 -4.01
CA GLU A 9 -0.08 -11.30 -4.11
C GLU A 9 0.96 -12.39 -3.82
N GLU A 10 2.22 -12.17 -4.17
CA GLU A 10 3.35 -13.08 -3.90
C GLU A 10 4.00 -12.89 -2.53
N ASN A 11 3.46 -12.01 -1.67
CA ASN A 11 4.06 -11.64 -0.38
C ASN A 11 5.51 -11.12 -0.49
N ARG A 12 5.80 -10.40 -1.58
CA ARG A 12 7.09 -9.80 -1.95
C ARG A 12 7.07 -8.27 -1.84
N LEU A 13 6.28 -7.71 -0.92
CA LEU A 13 6.22 -6.27 -0.68
C LEU A 13 7.56 -5.68 -0.23
N GLY A 14 8.44 -6.50 0.36
CA GLY A 14 9.81 -6.09 0.69
C GLY A 14 10.62 -5.65 -0.53
N ASP A 15 10.26 -6.10 -1.73
CA ASP A 15 10.90 -5.71 -3.00
C ASP A 15 10.37 -4.38 -3.55
N VAL A 16 9.48 -3.70 -2.82
CA VAL A 16 9.01 -2.33 -3.09
C VAL A 16 9.75 -1.31 -2.24
N VAL A 17 10.37 -1.75 -1.13
CA VAL A 17 11.16 -0.91 -0.23
C VAL A 17 12.45 -0.48 -0.94
N ASP A 18 12.75 0.82 -0.89
CA ASP A 18 13.93 1.38 -1.56
C ASP A 18 15.24 0.77 -1.02
N GLU A 19 15.97 0.08 -1.89
CA GLU A 19 17.24 -0.59 -1.58
C GLU A 19 18.38 0.40 -1.28
N GLN A 20 18.25 1.66 -1.70
CA GLN A 20 19.27 2.69 -1.48
C GLN A 20 19.03 3.48 -0.18
N SER A 21 17.89 3.31 0.47
CA SER A 21 17.57 3.96 1.74
C SER A 21 17.96 3.06 2.91
N GLU A 22 19.09 3.37 3.55
CA GLU A 22 19.58 2.62 4.73
C GLU A 22 18.54 2.57 5.86
N ASP A 23 17.87 3.69 6.13
CA ASP A 23 16.79 3.78 7.13
C ASP A 23 15.65 2.81 6.81
N MET A 24 15.17 2.80 5.57
CA MET A 24 14.10 1.89 5.15
C MET A 24 14.53 0.43 5.14
N GLN A 25 15.81 0.13 4.88
CA GLN A 25 16.32 -1.24 4.96
C GLN A 25 16.49 -1.71 6.40
N ASN A 26 16.95 -0.84 7.30
CA ASN A 26 17.03 -1.13 8.74
C ASN A 26 15.65 -1.31 9.37
N HIS A 27 14.64 -0.62 8.85
CA HIS A 27 13.24 -0.66 9.28
C HIS A 27 12.31 -1.30 8.24
N LYS A 28 12.79 -2.33 7.54
CA LYS A 28 12.09 -2.92 6.39
C LYS A 28 10.71 -3.47 6.71
N GLU A 29 10.53 -4.05 7.90
CA GLU A 29 9.25 -4.57 8.36
C GLU A 29 8.22 -3.45 8.54
N ASP A 30 8.61 -2.35 9.18
CA ASP A 30 7.77 -1.15 9.35
C ASP A 30 7.43 -0.50 8.01
N ALA A 31 8.40 -0.45 7.08
CA ALA A 31 8.17 0.03 5.72
C ALA A 31 7.14 -0.83 4.97
N VAL A 32 7.24 -2.17 5.08
CA VAL A 32 6.27 -3.10 4.50
C VAL A 32 4.89 -2.94 5.13
N GLU A 33 4.80 -2.72 6.44
CA GLU A 33 3.54 -2.42 7.11
C GLU A 33 2.91 -1.12 6.60
N MET A 34 3.70 -0.06 6.48
CA MET A 34 3.24 1.21 5.93
C MET A 34 2.73 1.07 4.48
N ILE A 35 3.39 0.24 3.67
CA ILE A 35 2.91 -0.09 2.31
C ILE A 35 1.55 -0.79 2.37
N LYS A 36 1.33 -1.74 3.29
CA LYS A 36 0.02 -2.39 3.46
C LYS A 36 -1.07 -1.39 3.84
N ILE A 37 -0.76 -0.44 4.73
CA ILE A 37 -1.65 0.65 5.11
C ILE A 37 -1.97 1.52 3.88
N ALA A 38 -0.96 1.92 3.11
CA ALA A 38 -1.15 2.69 1.89
C ALA A 38 -2.05 1.97 0.86
N ILE A 39 -1.83 0.67 0.65
CA ILE A 39 -2.66 -0.17 -0.22
C ILE A 39 -4.13 -0.15 0.25
N SER A 40 -4.41 -0.23 1.55
CA SER A 40 -5.78 -0.17 2.09
C SER A 40 -6.47 1.17 1.79
N CYS A 41 -5.73 2.28 1.80
CA CYS A 41 -6.26 3.62 1.50
C CYS A 41 -6.59 3.81 0.01
N LEU A 42 -5.95 3.05 -0.87
CA LEU A 42 -6.08 3.16 -2.33
C LEU A 42 -7.27 2.36 -2.91
N GLN A 43 -8.00 1.60 -2.08
CA GLN A 43 -9.12 0.79 -2.55
C GLN A 43 -10.17 1.61 -3.31
N LYS A 44 -10.73 1.06 -4.40
CA LYS A 44 -11.78 1.76 -5.18
C LYS A 44 -13.08 1.97 -4.39
N ASN A 45 -13.45 1.00 -3.55
CA ASN A 45 -14.64 1.11 -2.70
C ASN A 45 -14.32 1.94 -1.45
N LEU A 46 -14.84 3.17 -1.39
CA LEU A 46 -14.61 4.11 -0.28
C LEU A 46 -15.04 3.55 1.09
N ARG A 47 -16.02 2.64 1.14
CA ARG A 47 -16.47 2.04 2.41
C ARG A 47 -15.47 1.04 2.99
N LYS A 48 -14.54 0.54 2.17
CA LYS A 48 -13.49 -0.39 2.62
C LYS A 48 -12.20 0.33 3.04
N ARG A 49 -12.02 1.59 2.61
CA ARG A 49 -10.89 2.42 3.04
C ARG A 49 -10.99 2.68 4.55
N PRO A 50 -9.88 2.62 5.28
CA PRO A 50 -9.89 3.07 6.67
C PRO A 50 -10.21 4.57 6.75
N SER A 51 -10.97 4.96 7.77
CA SER A 51 -11.12 6.38 8.10
C SER A 51 -9.80 6.93 8.65
N ALA A 52 -9.63 8.25 8.61
CA ALA A 52 -8.48 8.89 9.26
C ALA A 52 -8.37 8.49 10.75
N SER A 53 -9.50 8.45 11.47
CA SER A 53 -9.51 8.02 12.88
C SER A 53 -9.08 6.56 13.10
N MET A 54 -9.37 5.65 12.15
CA MET A 54 -8.87 4.28 12.20
C MET A 54 -7.37 4.25 11.91
N LEU A 55 -6.88 4.99 10.92
CA LEU A 55 -5.44 5.10 10.62
C LEU A 55 -4.64 5.59 11.82
N PHE A 56 -5.12 6.61 12.54
CA PHE A 56 -4.46 7.08 13.77
C PHE A 56 -4.38 5.98 14.83
N LYS A 57 -5.46 5.23 15.06
CA LYS A 57 -5.45 4.10 16.01
C LYS A 57 -4.48 2.99 15.58
N VAL A 58 -4.31 2.77 14.28
CA VAL A 58 -3.34 1.81 13.75
C VAL A 58 -1.92 2.30 14.02
N PHE A 59 -1.61 3.56 13.73
CA PHE A 59 -0.30 4.15 14.01
C PHE A 59 0.06 4.18 15.50
N GLU A 60 -0.94 4.30 16.37
CA GLU A 60 -0.77 4.23 17.82
C GLU A 60 -0.73 2.79 18.37
N GLY A 61 -0.89 1.77 17.52
CA GLY A 61 -0.87 0.36 17.93
C GLY A 61 -2.14 -0.13 18.64
N PHE A 62 -3.22 0.65 18.61
CA PHE A 62 -4.50 0.28 19.21
C PHE A 62 -5.36 -0.62 18.33
N MET A 63 -5.02 -0.78 17.04
CA MET A 63 -5.85 -1.49 16.06
C MET A 63 -5.00 -2.04 14.91
N ASN A 64 -5.43 -3.17 14.32
CA ASN A 64 -4.94 -3.66 13.05
C ASN A 64 -5.98 -3.42 11.94
N LEU A 65 -5.53 -3.24 10.71
CA LEU A 65 -6.42 -3.12 9.55
C LEU A 65 -6.89 -4.50 9.07
N GLU A 66 -8.13 -4.55 8.59
CA GLU A 66 -8.65 -5.70 7.87
C GLU A 66 -7.82 -5.95 6.59
N PRO A 67 -7.51 -7.21 6.26
CA PRO A 67 -6.72 -7.53 5.09
C PRO A 67 -7.47 -7.15 3.81
N VAL A 68 -6.75 -6.52 2.89
CA VAL A 68 -7.26 -6.25 1.54
C VAL A 68 -7.34 -7.57 0.77
N THR A 69 -8.51 -7.87 0.20
CA THR A 69 -8.77 -9.14 -0.51
C THR A 69 -8.83 -9.02 -2.02
N ASP A 70 -8.89 -7.80 -2.56
CA ASP A 70 -8.93 -7.52 -3.99
C ASP A 70 -7.89 -6.45 -4.32
N TYR A 71 -6.78 -6.84 -4.93
CA TYR A 71 -5.66 -5.95 -5.27
C TYR A 71 -5.74 -5.40 -6.70
N LYS A 72 -6.80 -5.72 -7.47
CA LYS A 72 -6.96 -5.29 -8.87
C LYS A 72 -6.99 -3.76 -9.04
N PHE A 73 -7.22 -3.01 -7.96
CA PHE A 73 -7.16 -1.55 -7.99
C PHE A 73 -5.73 -1.00 -8.10
N LEU A 74 -4.70 -1.81 -7.81
CA LEU A 74 -3.29 -1.44 -7.97
C LEU A 74 -2.82 -1.50 -9.42
N ASN A 75 -3.58 -2.17 -10.30
CA ASN A 75 -3.41 -2.06 -11.75
C ASN A 75 -3.96 -0.72 -12.24
N SER A 76 -3.24 0.37 -11.95
CA SER A 76 -3.46 1.65 -12.62
C SER A 76 -2.60 1.67 -13.87
N VAL A 77 -3.19 1.29 -15.02
CA VAL A 77 -2.60 1.61 -16.32
C VAL A 77 -2.65 3.13 -16.44
N HIS A 78 -1.47 3.73 -16.64
CA HIS A 78 -1.21 5.16 -16.82
C HIS A 78 -2.37 5.89 -17.54
N VAL A 79 -3.07 6.78 -16.84
CA VAL A 79 -4.04 7.72 -17.47
C VAL A 79 -3.26 8.91 -18.02
N GLU A 80 -2.39 8.67 -19.00
CA GLU A 80 -1.82 9.76 -19.81
C GLU A 80 -2.71 10.08 -21.02
N GLN A 81 -3.97 10.41 -20.75
CA GLN A 81 -4.85 11.01 -21.77
C GLN A 81 -5.69 12.20 -21.25
N LEU A 82 -5.45 12.68 -20.02
CA LEU A 82 -6.21 13.81 -19.46
C LEU A 82 -5.40 15.11 -19.28
N TRP A 83 -4.10 15.11 -19.58
CA TRP A 83 -3.31 16.36 -19.69
C TRP A 83 -2.98 16.78 -21.13
N SER A 84 -3.66 16.21 -22.12
CA SER A 84 -3.58 16.62 -23.53
C SER A 84 -4.88 17.27 -24.04
N ARG A 85 -5.69 17.85 -23.15
CA ARG A 85 -6.83 18.71 -23.52
C ARG A 85 -6.70 20.06 -22.84
#